data_AF-A0AAU3IIJ9-F1
#
_entry.id   AF-A0AAU3IIJ9-F1
#
_cell.length_a   1.000
_cell.length_b   1.000
_cell.length_c   1.000
_cell.angle_alpha   90.00
_cell.angle_beta   90.00
_cell.angle_gamma   90.00
#
_symmetry.space_group_name_H-M   'P 1'
#
loop_
_entity.id
_entity.type
_entity.pdbx_description
1 polymer ?
#
loop_
_entity_poly.entity_id
_entity_poly.type
_entity_poly.pdbx_seq_one_letter_code
_entity_poly.pdbx_strand_id
1 'polypeptide(L)'
;MMTTKTARAGVAAALTVAGLTAAGLLSPAAPAFAAAAGEVTTTVSNLSAANAQMAKYTLVKCPSTTPYITSATASAKTGNSEDQSYTHFSEFWQSVPDGSAQMAKIGFFNSQTFQEEAKFGPVVVTVTLTLTCSNMKPSGLPRPEFKQSVYLRGLSYGNLQVSCPTNYPTALEARENHPAWFVSYGATTAGRVGAASWYNPDEYVFGTADVTVACGP
;
A
#
# COMPACT_ATOMS: atom_id res chain seq x y z
N MET A 1 -54.68 -33.01 31.87
CA MET A 1 -54.68 -34.20 31.00
C MET A 1 -53.45 -34.09 30.10
N MET A 2 -52.58 -35.12 30.18
CA MET A 2 -51.47 -35.52 29.29
C MET A 2 -50.42 -34.50 28.78
N THR A 3 -49.20 -34.77 29.23
CA THR A 3 -47.86 -34.39 28.78
C THR A 3 -47.45 -34.98 27.42
N THR A 4 -46.62 -34.25 26.67
CA THR A 4 -45.44 -34.84 25.99
C THR A 4 -44.32 -33.81 25.81
N LYS A 5 -43.11 -34.20 26.23
CA LYS A 5 -41.82 -33.52 26.08
C LYS A 5 -41.12 -34.03 24.81
N THR A 6 -40.32 -33.18 24.16
CA THR A 6 -39.05 -33.52 23.45
C THR A 6 -38.35 -32.18 23.18
N ALA A 7 -37.23 -31.80 23.80
CA ALA A 7 -35.87 -32.35 23.87
C ALA A 7 -34.90 -31.49 23.03
N ARG A 8 -33.78 -31.15 23.67
CA ARG A 8 -32.69 -30.27 23.26
C ARG A 8 -31.94 -30.77 22.02
N ALA A 9 -31.34 -29.86 21.26
CA ALA A 9 -29.99 -30.05 20.70
C ALA A 9 -29.38 -28.67 20.35
N GLY A 10 -28.26 -28.33 20.98
CA GLY A 10 -27.37 -27.26 20.53
C GLY A 10 -26.40 -27.78 19.47
N VAL A 11 -25.99 -26.92 18.55
CA VAL A 11 -24.86 -27.11 17.62
C VAL A 11 -24.33 -25.69 17.35
N ALA A 12 -23.29 -25.26 18.05
CA ALA A 12 -21.88 -25.34 17.64
C ALA A 12 -21.55 -24.44 16.43
N ALA A 13 -20.66 -23.48 16.68
CA ALA A 13 -20.04 -22.60 15.70
C ALA A 13 -19.38 -23.41 14.58
N ALA A 14 -19.59 -22.97 13.34
CA ALA A 14 -18.85 -23.46 12.18
C ALA A 14 -18.15 -22.27 11.51
N LEU A 15 -16.82 -22.28 11.58
CA LEU A 15 -15.96 -21.55 10.67
C LEU A 15 -16.28 -22.00 9.24
N THR A 16 -16.74 -21.08 8.39
CA THR A 16 -16.81 -21.32 6.96
C THR A 16 -15.55 -20.76 6.29
N VAL A 17 -14.60 -21.66 6.04
CA VAL A 17 -13.63 -21.54 4.94
C VAL A 17 -14.42 -21.83 3.66
N ALA A 18 -14.75 -20.80 2.89
CA ALA A 18 -15.39 -20.99 1.59
C ALA A 18 -14.30 -21.25 0.53
N GLY A 19 -14.14 -22.53 0.23
CA GLY A 19 -13.36 -23.02 -0.90
C GLY A 19 -14.04 -22.77 -2.25
N LEU A 20 -13.20 -22.90 -3.27
CA LEU A 20 -13.44 -22.64 -4.69
C LEU A 20 -14.67 -23.35 -5.27
N THR A 21 -15.36 -22.65 -6.16
CA THR A 21 -16.14 -23.27 -7.24
C THR A 21 -15.74 -22.65 -8.58
N ALA A 22 -15.16 -23.46 -9.46
CA ALA A 22 -15.22 -23.23 -10.90
C ALA A 22 -15.27 -24.60 -11.57
N ALA A 23 -16.43 -24.87 -12.18
CA ALA A 23 -16.75 -26.08 -12.91
C ALA A 23 -15.84 -26.25 -14.13
N GLY A 24 -15.56 -27.51 -14.46
CA GLY A 24 -14.60 -27.91 -15.46
C GLY A 24 -15.00 -27.60 -16.91
N LEU A 25 -13.96 -27.41 -17.71
CA LEU A 25 -13.91 -27.74 -19.13
C LEU A 25 -12.59 -28.49 -19.35
N LEU A 26 -12.71 -29.77 -19.70
CA LEU A 26 -11.60 -30.65 -20.06
C LEU A 26 -11.00 -30.18 -21.38
N SER A 27 -9.73 -29.79 -21.36
CA SER A 27 -8.85 -29.74 -22.53
C SER A 27 -7.51 -30.38 -22.16
N PRO A 28 -6.86 -31.07 -23.11
CA PRO A 28 -5.77 -32.00 -22.84
C PRO A 28 -4.57 -31.30 -22.21
N ALA A 29 -3.95 -31.98 -21.25
CA ALA A 29 -2.77 -31.54 -20.53
C ALA A 29 -1.66 -31.10 -21.51
N ALA A 30 -1.55 -29.80 -21.73
CA ALA A 30 -0.32 -29.18 -22.16
C ALA A 30 0.72 -29.42 -21.06
N PRO A 31 1.99 -29.71 -21.42
CA PRO A 31 3.01 -30.02 -20.44
C PRO A 31 3.14 -28.85 -19.46
N ALA A 32 3.24 -29.17 -18.18
CA ALA A 32 3.35 -28.25 -17.04
C ALA A 32 4.67 -27.44 -17.02
N PHE A 33 5.01 -26.81 -18.13
CA PHE A 33 6.04 -25.79 -18.26
C PHE A 33 5.40 -24.45 -18.59
N ALA A 34 4.42 -24.06 -17.78
CA ALA A 34 3.88 -22.71 -17.72
C ALA A 34 3.27 -22.43 -16.32
N ALA A 35 3.88 -22.98 -15.26
CA ALA A 35 3.90 -22.25 -14.00
C ALA A 35 4.77 -21.02 -14.26
N ALA A 36 4.13 -19.95 -14.73
CA ALA A 36 4.74 -18.63 -14.83
C ALA A 36 5.44 -18.35 -13.49
N ALA A 37 6.72 -17.96 -13.58
CA ALA A 37 7.69 -17.75 -12.50
C ALA A 37 7.06 -17.63 -11.11
N GLY A 38 7.48 -18.48 -10.17
CA GLY A 38 6.96 -18.55 -8.80
C GLY A 38 7.17 -17.25 -8.01
N GLU A 39 6.32 -16.27 -8.29
CA GLU A 39 6.25 -14.98 -7.62
C GLU A 39 5.21 -15.06 -6.50
N VAL A 40 5.62 -14.68 -5.29
CA VAL A 40 4.78 -14.62 -4.09
C VAL A 40 4.71 -13.18 -3.63
N THR A 41 3.50 -12.65 -3.51
CA THR A 41 3.26 -11.32 -2.97
C THR A 41 3.08 -11.38 -1.46
N THR A 42 3.84 -10.59 -0.70
CA THR A 42 3.67 -10.41 0.75
C THR A 42 3.26 -8.99 1.07
N THR A 43 2.17 -8.82 1.82
CA THR A 43 1.64 -7.50 2.19
C THR A 43 1.52 -7.40 3.70
N VAL A 44 2.02 -6.32 4.28
CA VAL A 44 1.79 -5.94 5.67
C VAL A 44 1.18 -4.56 5.71
N SER A 45 0.07 -4.42 6.42
CA SER A 45 -0.56 -3.14 6.70
C SER A 45 -0.44 -2.83 8.19
N ASN A 46 0.13 -1.67 8.51
CA ASN A 46 0.27 -1.19 9.88
C ASN A 46 -0.46 0.14 10.02
N LEU A 47 -1.47 0.17 10.89
CA LEU A 47 -2.09 1.40 11.33
C LEU A 47 -1.24 1.99 12.45
N SER A 48 -0.70 3.19 12.23
CA SER A 48 0.14 3.86 13.19
C SER A 48 -0.26 5.32 13.34
N ALA A 49 -0.51 5.75 14.58
CA ALA A 49 -0.49 7.16 14.94
C ALA A 49 0.98 7.59 15.12
N ALA A 50 1.48 8.52 14.33
CA ALA A 50 2.81 9.08 14.51
C ALA A 50 2.68 10.42 15.24
N ASN A 51 3.29 10.54 16.42
CA ASN A 51 3.36 11.82 17.12
C ASN A 51 4.28 12.79 16.35
N ALA A 52 4.23 14.06 16.71
CA ALA A 52 5.04 15.12 16.13
C ALA A 52 6.52 14.73 16.09
N GLN A 53 7.14 14.96 14.93
CA GLN A 53 8.57 14.74 14.69
C GLN A 53 9.04 13.30 14.95
N MET A 54 8.15 12.30 14.89
CA MET A 54 8.50 10.90 15.05
C MET A 54 8.65 10.18 13.72
N ALA A 55 9.69 9.34 13.63
CA ALA A 55 9.84 8.36 12.57
C ALA A 55 9.32 7.00 13.03
N LYS A 56 8.59 6.31 12.15
CA LYS A 56 8.13 4.93 12.35
C LYS A 56 8.47 4.11 11.11
N TYR A 57 8.46 2.79 11.24
CA TYR A 57 8.80 1.91 10.12
C TYR A 57 7.87 0.70 10.02
N THR A 58 7.70 0.23 8.79
CA THR A 58 7.05 -1.06 8.49
C THR A 58 8.06 -1.97 7.82
N LEU A 59 8.16 -3.20 8.30
CA LEU A 59 9.10 -4.20 7.79
C LEU A 59 8.34 -5.40 7.26
N VAL A 60 8.69 -5.84 6.06
CA VAL A 60 8.15 -7.04 5.41
C VAL A 60 9.30 -7.94 5.02
N LYS A 61 9.12 -9.24 5.25
CA LYS A 61 10.08 -10.28 4.90
C LYS A 61 9.49 -11.17 3.81
N CYS A 62 10.26 -11.44 2.77
CA CYS A 62 9.90 -12.44 1.77
C CYS A 62 9.93 -13.85 2.37
N PRO A 63 9.15 -14.80 1.84
CA PRO A 63 9.26 -16.21 2.22
C PRO A 63 10.65 -16.78 1.88
N SER A 64 11.14 -17.75 2.66
CA SER A 64 12.44 -18.40 2.41
C SER A 64 12.49 -19.19 1.09
N THR A 65 11.34 -19.61 0.57
CA THR A 65 11.21 -20.31 -0.72
C THR A 65 11.31 -19.38 -1.92
N THR A 66 11.07 -18.08 -1.74
CA THR A 66 11.13 -17.03 -2.77
C THR A 66 11.86 -15.81 -2.19
N PRO A 67 13.19 -15.88 -2.03
CA PRO A 67 13.92 -14.91 -1.22
C PRO A 67 14.18 -13.57 -1.91
N TYR A 68 13.99 -13.45 -3.23
CA TYR A 68 14.39 -12.28 -4.01
C TYR A 68 13.25 -11.28 -4.21
N ILE A 69 13.42 -10.00 -3.90
CA ILE A 69 12.42 -8.95 -4.15
C ILE A 69 12.52 -8.51 -5.62
N THR A 70 11.43 -8.65 -6.38
CA THR A 70 11.32 -8.18 -7.78
C THR A 70 10.66 -6.82 -7.89
N SER A 71 9.71 -6.50 -7.01
CA SER A 71 9.10 -5.18 -6.89
C SER A 71 8.70 -4.88 -5.46
N ALA A 72 8.65 -3.59 -5.12
CA ALA A 72 8.25 -3.11 -3.82
C ALA A 72 7.33 -1.90 -3.98
N THR A 73 6.13 -1.97 -3.39
CA THR A 73 5.17 -0.87 -3.40
C THR A 73 4.82 -0.52 -1.97
N ALA A 74 5.17 0.70 -1.56
CA ALA A 74 4.78 1.26 -0.27
C ALA A 74 3.59 2.20 -0.50
N SER A 75 2.49 1.99 0.23
CA SER A 75 1.32 2.86 0.19
C SER A 75 1.09 3.48 1.56
N ALA A 76 0.88 4.79 1.61
CA ALA A 76 0.44 5.48 2.82
C ALA A 76 -0.92 6.13 2.58
N LYS A 77 -1.85 5.89 3.51
CA LYS A 77 -3.18 6.47 3.52
C LYS A 77 -3.39 7.24 4.82
N THR A 78 -3.74 8.52 4.71
CA THR A 78 -4.17 9.36 5.82
C THR A 78 -5.70 9.46 5.86
N GLY A 79 -6.24 9.77 7.02
CA GLY A 79 -7.68 10.03 7.18
C GLY A 79 -8.12 11.36 6.55
N ASN A 80 -7.24 12.36 6.56
CA ASN A 80 -7.49 13.71 6.04
C ASN A 80 -6.41 14.16 5.06
N SER A 81 -6.76 15.13 4.21
CA SER A 81 -5.83 15.78 3.28
C SER A 81 -4.79 16.67 3.96
N GLU A 82 -5.14 17.27 5.10
CA GLU A 82 -4.23 18.13 5.87
C GLU A 82 -3.11 17.31 6.51
N ASP A 83 -3.47 16.18 7.12
CA ASP A 83 -2.55 15.21 7.74
C ASP A 83 -1.49 14.70 6.76
N GLN A 84 -1.84 14.64 5.48
CA GLN A 84 -0.92 14.16 4.46
C GLN A 84 0.29 15.06 4.30
N SER A 85 0.11 16.39 4.37
CA SER A 85 1.20 17.35 4.20
C SER A 85 2.31 17.15 5.22
N TYR A 86 1.97 16.54 6.36
CA TYR A 86 2.90 16.20 7.43
C TYR A 86 3.57 14.84 7.25
N THR A 87 3.11 13.98 6.35
CA THR A 87 3.66 12.63 6.17
C THR A 87 4.57 12.46 4.97
N HIS A 88 5.80 12.04 5.24
CA HIS A 88 6.81 11.81 4.22
C HIS A 88 7.44 10.42 4.37
N PHE A 89 7.75 9.77 3.24
CA PHE A 89 8.60 8.59 3.23
C PHE A 89 10.06 9.03 3.45
N SER A 90 10.71 8.50 4.49
CA SER A 90 12.06 8.94 4.89
C SER A 90 13.16 8.06 4.28
N GLU A 91 13.00 6.76 4.40
CA GLU A 91 13.98 5.75 3.99
C GLU A 91 13.30 4.50 3.44
N PHE A 92 13.86 3.91 2.39
CA PHE A 92 13.46 2.58 1.94
C PHE A 92 14.66 1.64 1.97
N TRP A 93 14.81 0.85 3.01
CA TRP A 93 15.92 -0.09 3.11
C TRP A 93 15.51 -1.46 2.59
N GLN A 94 16.40 -2.11 1.83
CA GLN A 94 16.25 -3.49 1.41
C GLN A 94 17.51 -4.28 1.78
N SER A 95 17.34 -5.50 2.29
CA SER A 95 18.48 -6.35 2.63
C SER A 95 19.13 -6.94 1.38
N VAL A 96 20.46 -7.04 1.40
CA VAL A 96 21.23 -7.75 0.37
C VAL A 96 20.99 -9.26 0.54
N PRO A 97 20.78 -10.03 -0.54
CA PRO A 97 20.56 -11.46 -0.41
C PRO A 97 21.89 -12.15 -0.07
N ASP A 98 22.02 -12.64 1.17
CA ASP A 98 23.20 -13.39 1.66
C ASP A 98 22.95 -14.91 1.75
N GLY A 99 21.87 -15.39 1.13
CA GLY A 99 21.36 -16.75 1.33
C GLY A 99 20.15 -16.82 2.27
N SER A 100 19.79 -15.71 2.91
CA SER A 100 18.53 -15.55 3.65
C SER A 100 17.46 -14.81 2.84
N ALA A 101 16.19 -14.91 3.29
CA ALA A 101 15.08 -14.20 2.67
C ALA A 101 15.25 -12.68 2.79
N GLN A 102 15.10 -11.96 1.67
CA GLN A 102 15.22 -10.51 1.66
C GLN A 102 14.10 -9.85 2.47
N MET A 103 14.46 -8.73 3.09
CA MET A 103 13.56 -7.89 3.86
C MET A 103 13.55 -6.48 3.27
N ALA A 104 12.38 -5.85 3.27
CA ALA A 104 12.24 -4.43 2.97
C ALA A 104 11.67 -3.70 4.18
N LYS A 105 12.23 -2.52 4.46
CA LYS A 105 11.81 -1.62 5.52
C LYS A 105 11.48 -0.27 4.89
N ILE A 106 10.26 0.20 5.11
CA ILE A 106 9.85 1.56 4.75
C ILE A 106 9.78 2.41 6.02
N GLY A 107 10.52 3.50 6.05
CA GLY A 107 10.41 4.54 7.06
C GLY A 107 9.43 5.62 6.63
N PHE A 108 8.63 6.09 7.58
CA PHE A 108 7.80 7.28 7.41
C PHE A 108 8.05 8.24 8.56
N PHE A 109 7.96 9.53 8.27
CA PHE A 109 8.22 10.62 9.20
C PHE A 109 7.01 11.55 9.25
N ASN A 110 6.61 11.92 10.47
CA ASN A 110 5.64 12.98 10.70
C ASN A 110 6.37 14.31 10.95
N SER A 111 6.21 15.28 10.05
CA SER A 111 6.81 16.62 10.14
C SER A 111 5.97 17.62 10.94
N GLN A 112 4.81 17.22 11.47
CA GLN A 112 3.98 18.04 12.37
C GLN A 112 4.79 18.49 13.59
N THR A 113 4.61 19.74 13.99
CA THR A 113 5.22 20.29 15.21
C THR A 113 4.42 19.88 16.45
N PHE A 114 5.06 19.90 17.63
CA PHE A 114 4.37 19.62 18.90
C PHE A 114 3.19 20.57 19.17
N GLN A 115 3.23 21.81 18.67
CA GLN A 115 2.13 22.77 18.82
C GLN A 115 0.95 22.41 17.92
N GLU A 116 1.21 21.93 16.70
CA GLU A 116 0.17 21.48 15.78
C GLU A 116 -0.47 20.18 16.25
N GLU A 117 0.31 19.23 16.79
CA GLU A 117 -0.23 18.01 17.40
C GLU A 117 -1.16 18.35 18.57
N ALA A 118 -0.79 19.31 19.42
CA ALA A 118 -1.66 19.75 20.52
C ALA A 118 -2.99 20.36 20.04
N LYS A 119 -3.03 20.91 18.82
CA LYS A 119 -4.22 21.57 18.25
C LYS A 119 -5.09 20.63 17.42
N PHE A 120 -4.48 19.74 16.64
CA PHE A 120 -5.17 18.90 15.64
C PHE A 120 -5.14 17.41 15.99
N GLY A 121 -4.38 17.02 17.01
CA GLY A 121 -4.14 15.63 17.37
C GLY A 121 -3.02 14.99 16.54
N PRO A 122 -2.69 13.71 16.84
CA PRO A 122 -1.66 12.97 16.14
C PRO A 122 -2.13 12.54 14.75
N VAL A 123 -1.21 12.57 13.78
CA VAL A 123 -1.49 12.11 12.42
C VAL A 123 -1.59 10.58 12.39
N VAL A 124 -2.76 10.09 12.00
CA VAL A 124 -3.04 8.65 11.87
C VAL A 124 -2.81 8.22 10.42
N VAL A 125 -1.83 7.33 10.23
CA VAL A 125 -1.41 6.86 8.90
C VAL A 125 -1.51 5.35 8.85
N THR A 126 -2.14 4.85 7.80
CA THR A 126 -2.09 3.42 7.45
C THR A 126 -1.00 3.23 6.42
N VAL A 127 0.11 2.59 6.80
CA VAL A 127 1.19 2.24 5.89
C VAL A 127 1.05 0.79 5.49
N THR A 128 0.92 0.54 4.19
CA THR A 128 0.84 -0.79 3.60
C THR A 128 2.07 -1.00 2.72
N LEU A 129 2.92 -1.95 3.09
CA LEU A 129 4.07 -2.36 2.29
C LEU A 129 3.74 -3.68 1.60
N THR A 130 3.79 -3.70 0.27
CA THR A 130 3.61 -4.89 -0.56
C THR A 130 4.91 -5.20 -1.28
N LEU A 131 5.39 -6.43 -1.16
CA LEU A 131 6.55 -6.94 -1.87
C LEU A 131 6.13 -8.04 -2.81
N THR A 132 6.68 -8.04 -4.01
CA THR A 132 6.63 -9.19 -4.91
C THR A 132 7.97 -9.90 -4.80
N CYS A 133 7.95 -11.15 -4.38
CA CYS A 133 9.12 -11.96 -4.14
C CYS A 133 9.20 -13.09 -5.17
N SER A 134 10.38 -13.42 -5.68
CA SER A 134 10.63 -14.48 -6.64
C SER A 134 11.70 -15.44 -6.10
N ASN A 135 11.69 -16.66 -6.64
CA ASN A 135 12.77 -17.63 -6.44
C ASN A 135 14.00 -17.36 -7.32
N MET A 136 13.89 -16.47 -8.32
CA MET A 136 14.98 -16.10 -9.20
C MET A 136 15.55 -14.73 -8.85
N LYS A 137 16.88 -14.62 -8.90
CA LYS A 137 17.56 -13.34 -8.70
C LYS A 137 17.21 -12.39 -9.86
N PRO A 138 16.65 -11.20 -9.59
CA PRO A 138 16.36 -10.22 -10.64
C PRO A 138 17.67 -9.68 -11.24
N SER A 139 17.59 -9.27 -12.51
CA SER A 139 18.71 -8.71 -13.26
C SER A 139 19.13 -7.30 -12.80
N GLY A 140 18.30 -6.65 -11.98
CA GLY A 140 18.58 -5.34 -11.39
C GLY A 140 17.92 -5.18 -10.02
N LEU A 141 18.25 -4.08 -9.33
CA LEU A 141 17.55 -3.72 -8.10
C LEU A 141 16.11 -3.34 -8.42
N PRO A 142 15.13 -3.73 -7.57
CA PRO A 142 13.74 -3.35 -7.77
C PRO A 142 13.63 -1.83 -7.71
N ARG A 143 12.75 -1.28 -8.55
CA ARG A 143 12.37 0.14 -8.50
C ARG A 143 11.25 0.27 -7.48
N PRO A 144 11.48 0.86 -6.30
CA PRO A 144 10.43 1.01 -5.32
C PRO A 144 9.41 2.06 -5.79
N GLU A 145 8.14 1.75 -5.60
CA GLU A 145 7.03 2.65 -5.87
C GLU A 145 6.41 3.13 -4.56
N PHE A 146 6.16 4.43 -4.48
CA PHE A 146 5.60 5.07 -3.30
C PHE A 146 4.27 5.69 -3.67
N LYS A 147 3.21 5.14 -3.10
CA LYS A 147 1.84 5.58 -3.29
C LYS A 147 1.37 6.36 -2.07
N GLN A 148 0.81 7.54 -2.29
CA GLN A 148 0.00 8.21 -1.27
C GLN A 148 -1.42 8.41 -1.79
N SER A 149 -2.37 8.44 -0.87
CA SER A 149 -3.79 8.66 -1.19
C SER A 149 -4.37 9.78 -0.34
N VAL A 150 -5.18 10.63 -0.97
CA VAL A 150 -5.91 11.72 -0.33
C VAL A 150 -7.40 11.54 -0.51
N TYR A 151 -8.16 11.89 0.53
CA TYR A 151 -9.60 12.04 0.44
C TYR A 151 -9.97 13.46 0.02
N LEU A 152 -10.74 13.57 -1.05
CA LEU A 152 -11.19 14.83 -1.67
C LEU A 152 -12.66 15.05 -1.36
N ARG A 153 -12.96 16.18 -0.72
CA ARG A 153 -14.33 16.62 -0.42
C ARG A 153 -14.98 17.21 -1.67
N GLY A 154 -16.29 17.45 -1.61
CA GLY A 154 -17.02 18.08 -2.70
C GLY A 154 -16.62 19.53 -2.88
N LEU A 155 -16.65 20.02 -4.13
CA LEU A 155 -16.22 21.38 -4.50
C LEU A 155 -14.83 21.76 -3.97
N SER A 156 -13.89 20.80 -3.94
CA SER A 156 -12.57 21.02 -3.35
C SER A 156 -11.43 20.66 -4.29
N TYR A 157 -10.29 21.31 -4.07
CA TYR A 157 -9.03 21.00 -4.73
C TYR A 157 -8.21 20.05 -3.88
N GLY A 158 -7.49 19.15 -4.55
CA GLY A 158 -6.53 18.25 -3.93
C GLY A 158 -5.20 18.37 -4.65
N ASN A 159 -4.13 18.50 -3.88
CA ASN A 159 -2.77 18.37 -4.37
C ASN A 159 -2.07 17.27 -3.58
N LEU A 160 -1.40 16.39 -4.29
CA LEU A 160 -0.56 15.37 -3.70
C LEU A 160 0.89 15.62 -4.09
N GLN A 161 1.79 15.44 -3.13
CA GLN A 161 3.22 15.36 -3.39
C GLN A 161 3.79 14.17 -2.65
N VAL A 162 4.53 13.34 -3.37
CA VAL A 162 5.22 12.19 -2.82
C VAL A 162 6.70 12.36 -3.09
N SER A 163 7.45 12.51 -2.02
CA SER A 163 8.91 12.59 -2.07
C SER A 163 9.50 11.18 -2.07
N CYS A 164 10.41 10.95 -2.99
CA CYS A 164 11.24 9.76 -3.00
C CYS A 164 12.20 9.75 -1.79
N PRO A 165 12.46 8.58 -1.19
CA PRO A 165 13.33 8.48 -0.02
C PRO A 165 14.79 8.79 -0.38
N THR A 166 15.59 9.14 0.63
CA THR A 166 16.95 9.65 0.44
C THR A 166 17.87 8.73 -0.38
N ASN A 167 17.66 7.42 -0.28
CA ASN A 167 18.47 6.40 -0.95
C ASN A 167 17.96 6.00 -2.33
N TYR A 168 16.80 6.52 -2.75
CA TYR A 168 16.30 6.49 -4.13
C TYR A 168 15.89 7.92 -4.49
N PRO A 169 16.83 8.88 -4.57
CA PRO A 169 16.50 10.29 -4.53
C PRO A 169 15.79 10.81 -5.79
N THR A 170 15.72 10.05 -6.88
CA THR A 170 15.22 10.54 -8.16
C THR A 170 13.79 10.06 -8.40
N ALA A 171 12.85 10.98 -8.61
CA ALA A 171 11.51 10.65 -9.08
C ALA A 171 11.55 10.39 -10.59
N LEU A 172 11.42 9.12 -10.99
CA LEU A 172 11.52 8.69 -12.39
C LEU A 172 10.20 8.86 -13.13
N GLU A 173 9.10 8.54 -12.46
CA GLU A 173 7.76 8.54 -13.02
C GLU A 173 6.75 8.86 -11.91
N ALA A 174 5.72 9.63 -12.24
CA ALA A 174 4.56 9.83 -11.38
C ALA A 174 3.31 9.42 -12.16
N ARG A 175 2.47 8.61 -11.51
CA ARG A 175 1.17 8.20 -12.02
C ARG A 175 0.10 8.61 -11.04
N GLU A 176 -1.04 9.00 -11.57
CA GLU A 176 -2.22 9.30 -10.78
C GLU A 176 -3.32 8.28 -11.03
N ASN A 177 -4.16 8.09 -10.02
CA ASN A 177 -5.41 7.36 -10.14
C ASN A 177 -6.49 8.09 -9.34
N HIS A 178 -7.62 8.30 -9.97
CA HIS A 178 -8.74 9.05 -9.40
C HIS A 178 -10.04 8.63 -10.08
N PRO A 179 -11.21 8.90 -9.46
CA PRO A 179 -12.49 8.70 -10.12
C PRO A 179 -12.61 9.54 -11.39
N ALA A 180 -13.34 9.03 -12.39
CA ALA A 180 -13.47 9.68 -13.70
C ALA A 180 -14.14 11.06 -13.67
N TRP A 181 -14.90 11.38 -12.60
CA TRP A 181 -15.56 12.68 -12.43
C TRP A 181 -14.66 13.76 -11.81
N PHE A 182 -13.45 13.40 -11.34
CA PHE A 182 -12.48 14.42 -10.93
C PHE A 182 -11.83 15.03 -12.18
N VAL A 183 -11.68 16.35 -12.16
CA VAL A 183 -10.88 17.06 -13.15
C VAL A 183 -9.42 16.92 -12.74
N SER A 184 -8.61 16.25 -13.55
CA SER A 184 -7.17 16.11 -13.33
C SER A 184 -6.38 17.20 -14.04
N TYR A 185 -5.32 17.67 -13.39
CA TYR A 185 -4.28 18.53 -13.96
C TYR A 185 -3.00 17.77 -14.34
N GLY A 186 -3.01 16.45 -14.21
CA GLY A 186 -1.91 15.56 -14.57
C GLY A 186 -0.91 15.31 -13.44
N ALA A 187 -0.19 14.19 -13.58
CA ALA A 187 0.95 13.85 -12.74
C ALA A 187 2.25 14.43 -13.33
N THR A 188 3.12 14.93 -12.47
CA THR A 188 4.41 15.54 -12.82
C THR A 188 5.51 15.03 -11.90
N THR A 189 6.76 15.15 -12.35
CA THR A 189 7.96 14.87 -11.55
C THR A 189 8.90 16.08 -11.56
N ALA A 190 9.55 16.34 -10.43
CA ALA A 190 10.54 17.38 -10.27
C ALA A 190 11.60 16.95 -9.24
N GLY A 191 12.80 16.60 -9.72
CA GLY A 191 13.90 16.16 -8.86
C GLY A 191 13.53 14.94 -8.02
N ARG A 192 13.28 15.14 -6.72
CA ARG A 192 12.93 14.09 -5.76
C ARG A 192 11.43 13.85 -5.60
N VAL A 193 10.58 14.66 -6.23
CA VAL A 193 9.15 14.72 -5.93
C VAL A 193 8.35 14.33 -7.16
N GLY A 194 7.35 13.46 -6.97
CA GLY A 194 6.25 13.32 -7.92
C GLY A 194 4.98 13.92 -7.32
N ALA A 195 4.18 14.58 -8.15
CA ALA A 195 3.01 15.32 -7.71
C ALA A 195 1.85 15.19 -8.69
N ALA A 196 0.62 15.30 -8.21
CA ALA A 196 -0.56 15.45 -9.05
C ALA A 196 -1.60 16.33 -8.36
N SER A 197 -2.51 16.90 -9.15
CA SER A 197 -3.57 17.76 -8.62
C SER A 197 -4.90 17.45 -9.29
N TRP A 198 -5.97 17.58 -8.50
CA TRP A 198 -7.33 17.34 -8.96
C TRP A 198 -8.27 18.40 -8.42
N TYR A 199 -9.38 18.59 -9.12
CA TYR A 199 -10.55 19.29 -8.62
C TYR A 199 -11.76 18.36 -8.63
N ASN A 200 -12.49 18.32 -7.51
CA ASN A 200 -13.76 17.62 -7.44
C ASN A 200 -14.91 18.62 -7.68
N PRO A 201 -15.54 18.60 -8.87
CA PRO A 201 -16.62 19.53 -9.20
C PRO A 201 -17.97 19.12 -8.59
N ASP A 202 -18.08 17.91 -8.03
CA ASP A 202 -19.32 17.41 -7.45
C ASP A 202 -19.38 17.76 -5.96
N GLU A 203 -20.43 18.48 -5.54
CA GLU A 203 -20.63 18.90 -4.15
C GLU A 203 -21.00 17.72 -3.23
N TYR A 204 -21.65 16.70 -3.77
CA TYR A 204 -22.28 15.62 -3.00
C TYR A 204 -21.50 14.31 -3.07
N VAL A 205 -20.62 14.17 -4.06
CA VAL A 205 -19.80 12.98 -4.23
C VAL A 205 -18.38 13.23 -3.76
N PHE A 206 -17.97 12.51 -2.72
CA PHE A 206 -16.59 12.50 -2.26
C PHE A 206 -15.81 11.33 -2.88
N GLY A 207 -14.49 11.46 -2.96
CA GLY A 207 -13.66 10.44 -3.59
C GLY A 207 -12.25 10.40 -3.02
N THR A 208 -11.51 9.36 -3.40
CA THR A 208 -10.09 9.24 -3.08
C THR A 208 -9.29 9.35 -4.37
N ALA A 209 -8.25 10.18 -4.37
CA ALA A 209 -7.26 10.23 -5.43
C ALA A 209 -5.91 9.77 -4.88
N ASP A 210 -5.06 9.23 -5.75
CA ASP A 210 -3.74 8.75 -5.37
C ASP A 210 -2.67 9.11 -6.39
N VAL A 211 -1.45 9.35 -5.90
CA VAL A 211 -0.23 9.45 -6.71
C VAL A 211 0.69 8.32 -6.33
N THR A 212 1.18 7.63 -7.34
CA THR A 212 2.23 6.62 -7.24
C THR A 212 3.48 7.14 -7.92
N VAL A 213 4.59 7.20 -7.21
CA VAL A 213 5.88 7.67 -7.71
C VAL A 213 6.87 6.52 -7.74
N ALA A 214 7.43 6.22 -8.92
CA ALA A 214 8.54 5.29 -9.06
C ALA A 214 9.85 6.02 -8.80
N CYS A 215 10.63 5.53 -7.85
CA CYS A 215 11.88 6.18 -7.45
C CYS A 215 13.10 5.36 -7.90
N GLY A 216 14.15 6.09 -8.26
CA GLY A 216 15.42 5.56 -8.73
C GLY A 216 16.63 6.16 -8.01
N PRO A 217 17.81 5.57 -8.21
CA PRO A 217 19.07 6.15 -7.76
C PRO A 217 19.33 7.54 -8.39
#